data_AF-A0AA88H472-F1
#
_entry.id   AF-A0AA88H472-F1
#
_cell.length_a   1.000
_cell.length_b   1.000
_cell.length_c   1.000
_cell.angle_alpha   90.00
_cell.angle_beta   90.00
_cell.angle_gamma   90.00
#
_symmetry.space_group_name_H-M   'P 1'
#
loop_
_entity.id
_entity.type
_entity.pdbx_description
1 polymer ?
#
loop_
_entity_poly.entity_id
_entity_poly.type
_entity_poly.pdbx_seq_one_letter_code
_entity_poly.pdbx_strand_id
1 'polypeptide(L)'
;MSGSTDSSIRLPSRQAEKAVSHGDRGLMTDVEIQKERWASYLETQLNRPAPVVLPDISPQSIFNLNISDDDPTTDKIVLGATNLKIWEALGTDRISAEIIKSSLRRA
;
A
#
# COMPACT_ATOMS: atom_id res chain seq x y z
N MET A 1 -17.87 -38.37 -35.36
CA MET A 1 -17.31 -37.12 -35.93
C MET A 1 -17.70 -35.99 -35.02
N SER A 2 -16.71 -35.19 -34.61
CA SER A 2 -16.69 -33.83 -34.03
C SER A 2 -17.93 -33.30 -33.26
N GLY A 3 -17.77 -32.63 -32.13
CA GLY A 3 -16.56 -32.11 -31.51
C GLY A 3 -16.91 -31.47 -30.17
N SER A 4 -16.02 -31.67 -29.20
CA SER A 4 -15.97 -30.97 -27.94
C SER A 4 -15.35 -29.60 -28.17
N THR A 5 -16.02 -28.53 -27.72
CA THR A 5 -15.40 -27.20 -27.59
C THR A 5 -15.41 -26.81 -26.13
N ASP A 6 -14.44 -27.35 -25.41
CA ASP A 6 -13.98 -26.83 -24.11
C ASP A 6 -13.07 -25.62 -24.39
N SER A 7 -13.65 -24.42 -24.33
CA SER A 7 -12.90 -23.18 -24.55
C SER A 7 -12.40 -22.65 -23.21
N SER A 8 -11.42 -23.34 -22.64
CA SER A 8 -10.74 -22.96 -21.40
C SER A 8 -9.72 -21.85 -21.70
N ILE A 9 -10.12 -20.60 -21.44
CA ILE A 9 -9.24 -19.43 -21.55
C ILE A 9 -8.24 -19.49 -20.39
N ARG A 10 -7.04 -20.01 -20.65
CA ARG A 10 -5.89 -19.88 -19.73
C ARG A 10 -5.39 -18.45 -19.71
N LEU A 11 -5.80 -17.68 -18.71
CA LEU A 11 -5.08 -16.48 -18.30
C LEU A 11 -3.67 -16.89 -17.82
N PRO A 12 -2.59 -16.20 -18.23
CA PRO A 12 -1.26 -16.51 -17.73
C PRO A 12 -1.25 -16.27 -16.21
N SER A 13 -0.90 -17.33 -15.47
CA SER A 13 -0.72 -17.29 -14.03
C SER A 13 0.23 -16.14 -13.70
N ARG A 14 -0.26 -15.09 -13.04
CA ARG A 14 0.60 -14.23 -12.23
C ARG A 14 1.41 -15.20 -11.38
N GLN A 15 2.73 -15.24 -11.54
CA GLN A 15 3.60 -15.94 -10.61
C GLN A 15 3.22 -15.41 -9.23
N ALA A 16 2.49 -16.23 -8.48
CA ALA A 16 2.24 -15.97 -7.08
C ALA A 16 3.63 -15.99 -6.46
N GLU A 17 4.15 -14.81 -6.10
CA GLU A 17 5.14 -14.70 -5.06
C GLU A 17 4.65 -15.64 -3.96
N LYS A 18 5.45 -16.68 -3.67
CA LYS A 18 5.06 -17.79 -2.79
C LYS A 18 4.32 -17.21 -1.60
N ALA A 19 3.01 -17.49 -1.52
CA ALA A 19 2.22 -17.14 -0.36
C ALA A 19 2.88 -17.83 0.83
N VAL A 20 3.60 -17.06 1.64
CA VAL A 20 4.18 -17.54 2.89
C VAL A 20 3.00 -17.87 3.78
N SER A 21 2.64 -19.15 3.87
CA SER A 21 1.56 -19.56 4.75
C SER A 21 1.91 -19.11 6.16
N HIS A 22 1.10 -18.24 6.73
CA HIS A 22 1.11 -17.98 8.16
C HIS A 22 0.31 -19.10 8.82
N GLY A 23 0.81 -20.32 8.68
CA GLY A 23 0.33 -21.45 9.45
C GLY A 23 0.64 -21.18 10.91
N ASP A 24 -0.39 -20.89 11.68
CA ASP A 24 -0.48 -20.97 13.14
C ASP A 24 0.81 -20.63 13.90
N ARG A 25 1.29 -19.39 13.72
CA ARG A 25 2.43 -18.87 14.48
C ARG A 25 1.86 -18.28 15.74
N GLY A 26 1.69 -19.14 16.74
CA GLY A 26 1.22 -18.79 18.07
C GLY A 26 1.73 -17.43 18.52
N LEU A 27 0.78 -16.60 18.98
CA LEU A 27 0.96 -15.35 19.70
C LEU A 27 2.32 -14.67 19.50
N MET A 28 2.33 -13.81 18.49
CA MET A 28 3.39 -12.90 18.13
C MET A 28 3.74 -11.94 19.30
N THR A 29 4.61 -12.35 20.21
CA THR A 29 5.07 -11.48 21.33
C THR A 29 6.57 -11.52 21.64
N ASP A 30 7.39 -12.23 20.87
CA ASP A 30 8.85 -12.18 21.08
C ASP A 30 9.53 -11.25 20.07
N VAL A 31 10.03 -10.11 20.57
CA VAL A 31 10.77 -9.11 19.81
C VAL A 31 11.99 -9.74 19.13
N GLU A 32 12.58 -10.76 19.72
CA GLU A 32 13.75 -11.45 19.18
C GLU A 32 13.39 -12.27 17.92
N ILE A 33 12.26 -12.99 17.94
CA ILE A 33 11.76 -13.73 16.77
C ILE A 33 11.40 -12.79 15.63
N GLN A 34 10.81 -11.62 15.95
CA GLN A 34 10.57 -10.60 14.93
C GLN A 34 11.88 -10.09 14.35
N LYS A 35 12.85 -9.70 15.19
CA LYS A 35 14.16 -9.24 14.73
C LYS A 35 14.85 -10.23 13.80
N GLU A 36 14.80 -11.52 14.12
CA GLU A 36 15.39 -12.56 13.26
C GLU A 36 14.69 -12.66 11.89
N ARG A 37 13.35 -12.56 11.86
CA ARG A 37 12.59 -12.50 10.60
C ARG A 37 12.93 -11.27 9.77
N TRP A 38 13.02 -10.10 10.40
CA TRP A 38 13.41 -8.86 9.73
C TRP A 38 14.84 -8.92 9.21
N ALA A 39 15.77 -9.46 9.99
CA ALA A 39 17.16 -9.65 9.59
C ALA A 39 17.28 -10.55 8.36
N SER A 40 16.62 -11.72 8.39
CA SER A 40 16.61 -12.65 7.25
C SER A 40 15.99 -12.04 6.00
N TYR A 41 14.85 -11.34 6.14
CA TYR A 41 14.21 -10.67 5.00
C TYR A 41 15.12 -9.59 4.40
N LEU A 42 15.68 -8.70 5.23
CA LEU A 42 16.56 -7.62 4.78
C LEU A 42 17.84 -8.15 4.13
N GLU A 43 18.43 -9.22 4.66
CA GLU A 43 19.61 -9.85 4.05
C GLU A 43 19.31 -10.30 2.61
N THR A 44 18.14 -10.90 2.35
CA THR A 44 17.75 -11.29 0.99
C THR A 44 17.49 -10.08 0.07
N GLN A 45 16.92 -8.99 0.60
CA GLN A 45 16.59 -7.81 -0.20
C GLN A 45 17.81 -6.95 -0.52
N LEU A 46 18.71 -6.75 0.45
CA LEU A 46 19.87 -5.88 0.30
C LEU A 46 21.02 -6.56 -0.46
N ASN A 47 21.15 -7.88 -0.38
CA ASN A 47 22.14 -8.63 -1.15
C ASN A 47 21.64 -9.01 -2.55
N ARG A 48 20.41 -8.61 -2.93
CA ARG A 48 19.90 -8.84 -4.27
C ARG A 48 20.69 -7.99 -5.27
N PRO A 49 21.20 -8.57 -6.37
CA PRO A 49 21.85 -7.80 -7.41
C PRO A 49 20.88 -6.75 -7.99
N ALA A 50 21.41 -5.62 -8.44
CA ALA A 50 20.61 -4.61 -9.10
C ALA A 50 19.78 -5.25 -10.23
N PRO A 51 18.48 -4.94 -10.33
CA PRO A 51 17.68 -5.47 -11.43
C PRO A 51 18.27 -5.01 -12.77
N VAL A 52 18.37 -5.95 -13.72
CA VAL A 52 18.93 -5.71 -15.07
C VAL A 52 18.17 -4.61 -15.82
N VAL A 53 16.88 -4.48 -15.52
CA VAL A 53 16.02 -3.41 -16.00
C VAL A 53 15.75 -2.50 -14.81
N LEU A 54 16.28 -1.28 -14.85
CA LEU A 54 15.88 -0.25 -13.91
C LEU A 54 14.40 0.07 -14.16
N PRO A 55 13.57 0.18 -13.10
CA PRO A 55 12.22 0.70 -13.26
C PRO A 55 12.29 2.09 -13.90
N ASP A 56 11.59 2.29 -15.02
CA ASP A 56 11.42 3.61 -15.61
C ASP A 56 10.48 4.42 -14.71
N ILE A 57 11.05 5.03 -13.68
CA ILE A 57 10.36 6.00 -12.85
C ILE A 57 10.34 7.33 -13.60
N SER A 58 9.36 7.48 -14.49
CA SER A 58 9.15 8.73 -15.22
C SER A 58 9.13 9.90 -14.22
N PRO A 59 9.99 10.93 -14.39
CA PRO A 59 10.01 12.13 -13.55
C PRO A 59 8.63 12.82 -13.48
N GLN A 60 7.76 12.57 -14.45
CA GLN A 60 6.39 13.07 -14.48
C GLN A 60 5.61 12.70 -13.20
N SER A 61 5.89 11.55 -12.56
CA SER A 61 5.24 11.17 -11.30
C SER A 61 5.61 12.10 -10.13
N ILE A 62 6.84 12.61 -10.12
CA ILE A 62 7.37 13.48 -9.04
C ILE A 62 6.91 14.93 -9.25
N PHE A 63 6.86 15.41 -10.50
CA PHE A 63 6.52 16.81 -10.82
C PHE A 63 5.02 17.10 -10.93
N ASN A 64 4.16 16.08 -10.99
CA ASN A 64 2.70 16.28 -11.17
C ASN A 64 1.92 16.42 -9.86
N LEU A 65 2.60 16.50 -8.70
CA LEU A 65 1.93 16.86 -7.46
C LEU A 65 1.76 18.38 -7.43
N ASN A 66 0.53 18.84 -7.64
CA ASN A 66 0.15 20.26 -7.50
C ASN A 66 0.14 20.64 -6.01
N ILE A 67 1.33 20.74 -5.42
CA ILE A 67 1.56 21.18 -4.05
C ILE A 67 1.85 22.68 -4.12
N SER A 68 1.03 23.45 -3.42
CA SER A 68 1.16 24.89 -3.30
C SER A 68 2.05 25.20 -2.10
N ASP A 69 3.07 26.04 -2.27
CA ASP A 69 3.89 26.55 -1.15
C ASP A 69 3.17 27.63 -0.33
N ASP A 70 2.09 28.20 -0.88
CA ASP A 70 1.25 29.18 -0.19
C ASP A 70 0.49 28.58 1.00
N ASP A 71 0.24 29.43 2.00
CA ASP A 71 -0.59 29.07 3.15
C ASP A 71 -1.98 28.56 2.69
N PRO A 72 -2.46 27.44 3.24
CA PRO A 72 -3.72 26.87 2.82
C PRO A 72 -4.89 27.74 3.33
N THR A 73 -5.79 28.11 2.42
CA THR A 73 -7.04 28.78 2.79
C THR A 73 -8.00 27.80 3.48
N THR A 74 -8.87 28.31 4.35
CA THR A 74 -9.90 27.49 5.03
C THR A 74 -10.69 26.62 4.05
N ASP A 75 -11.08 27.18 2.91
CA ASP A 75 -11.81 26.43 1.87
C ASP A 75 -11.00 25.28 1.28
N LYS A 76 -9.69 25.47 1.04
CA LYS A 76 -8.79 24.40 0.56
C LYS A 76 -8.61 23.31 1.61
N ILE A 77 -8.54 23.66 2.89
CA ILE A 77 -8.44 22.71 4.01
C ILE A 77 -9.73 21.87 4.09
N VAL A 78 -10.89 22.52 4.04
CA VAL A 78 -12.18 21.83 4.04
C VAL A 78 -12.32 20.92 2.82
N LEU A 79 -11.96 21.40 1.62
CA LEU A 79 -12.01 20.62 0.39
C LEU A 79 -11.07 19.39 0.46
N GLY A 80 -9.83 19.58 0.90
CA GLY A 80 -8.87 18.50 1.09
C GLY A 80 -9.38 17.46 2.11
N ALA A 81 -9.91 17.91 3.23
CA ALA A 81 -10.48 17.03 4.25
C ALA A 81 -11.70 16.25 3.74
N THR A 82 -12.57 16.86 2.92
CA THR A 82 -13.70 16.14 2.32
C THR A 82 -13.26 15.05 1.34
N ASN A 83 -12.15 15.28 0.62
CA ASN A 83 -11.55 14.35 -0.33
C ASN A 83 -10.72 13.23 0.33
N LEU A 84 -10.50 13.29 1.66
CA LEU A 84 -9.88 12.18 2.38
C LEU A 84 -10.67 10.90 2.14
N LYS A 85 -10.00 9.89 1.61
CA LYS A 85 -10.56 8.55 1.49
C LYS A 85 -10.88 8.05 2.90
N ILE A 86 -12.10 7.57 3.10
CA ILE A 86 -12.50 6.94 4.34
C ILE A 86 -11.91 5.54 4.31
N TRP A 87 -10.79 5.35 4.99
CA TRP A 87 -10.27 4.02 5.30
C TRP A 87 -10.76 3.69 6.70
N GLU A 88 -11.19 2.44 6.94
CA GLU A 88 -11.63 1.99 8.28
C GLU A 88 -10.48 2.00 9.31
N ALA A 89 -9.24 2.10 8.86
CA ALA A 89 -8.08 2.19 9.73
C ALA A 89 -7.98 3.58 10.37
N LEU A 90 -7.99 3.62 11.69
CA LEU A 90 -7.62 4.80 12.46
C LEU A 90 -6.14 5.12 12.25
N GLY A 91 -5.79 6.41 12.24
CA GLY A 91 -4.40 6.82 12.35
C GLY A 91 -3.77 6.35 13.66
N THR A 92 -2.44 6.49 13.80
CA THR A 92 -1.74 6.22 15.07
C THR A 92 -2.27 7.07 16.22
N ASP A 93 -2.81 8.24 15.91
CA ASP A 93 -3.52 9.16 16.81
C ASP A 93 -4.93 8.70 17.20
N ARG A 94 -5.40 7.56 16.68
CA ARG A 94 -6.75 7.01 16.85
C ARG A 94 -7.85 7.93 16.29
N ILE A 95 -7.50 8.87 15.41
CA ILE A 95 -8.46 9.78 14.77
C ILE A 95 -8.88 9.18 13.42
N SER A 96 -10.19 9.19 13.15
CA SER A 96 -10.74 8.74 11.88
C SER A 96 -10.93 9.89 10.90
N ALA A 97 -10.98 9.56 9.60
CA ALA A 97 -11.32 10.51 8.56
C ALA A 97 -12.70 11.17 8.79
N GLU A 98 -13.66 10.46 9.40
CA GLU A 98 -14.97 11.01 9.73
C GLU A 98 -14.91 12.07 10.84
N ILE A 99 -14.11 11.83 11.89
CA ILE A 99 -13.92 12.80 12.97
C ILE A 99 -13.38 14.11 12.40
N ILE A 100 -12.37 14.04 11.53
CA ILE A 100 -11.77 15.22 10.87
C ILE A 100 -12.82 15.98 10.05
N LYS A 101 -13.59 15.28 9.20
CA LYS A 101 -14.66 15.90 8.39
C LYS A 101 -15.74 16.55 9.24
N SER A 102 -16.10 15.94 10.37
CA SER A 102 -17.14 16.44 11.27
C SER A 102 -16.70 17.70 12.03
N SER A 103 -15.44 17.76 12.46
CA SER A 103 -14.89 18.90 13.19
C SER A 103 -14.77 20.13 12.30
N LEU A 104 -14.36 19.96 11.04
CA LEU A 104 -14.24 21.03 10.07
C LEU A 104 -15.60 21.59 9.60
N ARG A 105 -16.68 20.80 9.69
CA ARG A 105 -18.06 21.29 9.42
C ARG A 105 -18.68 22.07 10.58
N ARG A 106 -18.10 21.99 11.78
CA ARG A 106 -18.61 22.70 12.99
C ARG A 106 -17.89 24.02 13.27
N ALA A 107 -16.77 24.28 12.61
CA ALA A 107 -16.03 25.54 12.67
C ALA A 107 -16.68 26.58 11.75
#